data_AF-A0A5J4P4K5-F1
#
_entry.id   AF-A0A5J4P4K5-F1
#
_cell.length_a   1.000
_cell.length_b   1.000
_cell.length_c   1.000
_cell.angle_alpha   90.00
_cell.angle_beta   90.00
_cell.angle_gamma   90.00
#
_symmetry.space_group_name_H-M   'P 1'
#
loop_
_entity.id
_entity.type
_entity.pdbx_description
1 polymer ?
#
loop_
_entity_poly.entity_id
_entity_poly.type
_entity_poly.pdbx_seq_one_letter_code
_entity_poly.pdbx_strand_id
1 'polypeptide(L)'
;QLINKKGELRPMVDLTGKFYLLEELDEAFVKEQVNVSLYKEYAGRFVKNDYDPNLTEKDETLDISICMMLKSANKAFKIEKHTHNYPHCWRTDKPVLYYPLDSWFIRSTACKERMAELNKSIHWKPESTGTGRFGKWLENLNDWNLSRSRYWGTPLPIWRTEDTGEE
;
A
#
# COMPACT_ATOMS: atom_id res chain seq x y z
N GLN A 1 -12.86 -2.36 3.60
CA GLN A 1 -12.46 -0.93 3.60
C GLN A 1 -13.20 -0.26 4.74
N LEU A 2 -12.61 0.77 5.34
CA LEU A 2 -13.27 1.54 6.40
C LEU A 2 -14.02 2.72 5.76
N ILE A 3 -14.97 3.30 6.49
CA ILE A 3 -15.65 4.53 6.10
C ILE A 3 -15.20 5.62 7.07
N ASN A 4 -14.63 6.70 6.53
CA ASN A 4 -14.26 7.86 7.36
C ASN A 4 -15.49 8.75 7.61
N LYS A 5 -15.35 9.76 8.47
CA LYS A 5 -16.41 10.75 8.76
C LYS A 5 -16.99 11.50 7.55
N LYS A 6 -16.31 11.46 6.40
CA LYS A 6 -16.80 12.08 5.15
C LYS A 6 -17.59 11.09 4.27
N GLY A 7 -17.79 9.86 4.72
CA GLY A 7 -18.43 8.80 3.95
C GLY A 7 -17.52 8.16 2.89
N GLU A 8 -16.23 8.48 2.88
CA GLU A 8 -15.28 7.99 1.88
C GLU A 8 -14.72 6.62 2.29
N LEU A 9 -14.58 5.74 1.29
CA LEU A 9 -13.92 4.45 1.48
C LEU A 9 -12.42 4.66 1.67
N ARG A 10 -11.89 4.18 2.79
CA ARG A 10 -10.48 4.25 3.13
C ARG A 10 -9.89 2.86 3.39
N PRO A 11 -8.59 2.68 3.19
CA PRO A 11 -7.90 1.50 3.69
C PRO A 11 -7.99 1.41 5.22
N MET A 12 -7.58 0.28 5.80
CA MET A 12 -7.65 0.07 7.25
C MET A 12 -6.69 0.97 8.04
N VAL A 13 -5.70 1.52 7.35
CA VAL A 13 -4.65 2.38 7.89
C VAL A 13 -4.62 3.70 7.12
N ASP A 14 -4.17 4.76 7.75
CA ASP A 14 -3.96 6.04 7.10
C ASP A 14 -2.73 6.03 6.15
N LEU A 15 -2.46 7.17 5.52
CA LEU A 15 -1.33 7.34 4.58
C LEU A 15 0.05 7.19 5.24
N THR A 16 0.12 7.06 6.56
CA THR A 16 1.35 6.84 7.34
C THR A 16 1.48 5.39 7.80
N GLY A 17 0.50 4.53 7.52
CA GLY A 17 0.49 3.14 7.97
C GLY A 17 0.02 2.96 9.41
N LYS A 18 -0.70 3.95 9.96
CA LYS A 18 -1.30 3.93 11.30
C LYS A 18 -2.77 3.51 11.22
N PHE A 19 -3.23 2.65 12.11
CA PHE A 19 -4.66 2.34 12.22
C PHE A 19 -5.45 3.59 12.61
N TYR A 20 -6.58 3.80 11.96
CA TYR A 20 -7.48 4.91 12.29
C TYR A 20 -7.95 4.83 13.75
N LEU A 21 -8.15 5.98 14.37
CA LEU A 21 -8.87 6.07 15.63
C LEU A 21 -10.36 5.87 15.36
N LEU A 22 -11.08 5.29 16.32
CA LEU A 22 -12.54 5.10 16.19
C LEU A 22 -13.27 6.42 15.96
N GLU A 23 -12.77 7.52 16.51
CA GLU A 23 -13.30 8.87 16.32
C GLU A 23 -13.03 9.48 14.93
N GLU A 24 -12.17 8.87 14.11
CA GLU A 24 -11.91 9.30 12.72
C GLU A 24 -12.83 8.59 11.72
N LEU A 25 -13.52 7.54 12.18
CA LEU A 25 -14.43 6.73 11.39
C LEU A 25 -15.87 7.24 11.48
N ASP A 26 -16.67 6.89 10.48
CA ASP A 26 -18.11 7.16 10.48
C ASP A 26 -18.83 6.42 11.62
N GLU A 27 -19.78 7.10 12.27
CA GLU A 27 -20.45 6.56 13.46
C GLU A 27 -21.36 5.38 13.15
N ALA A 28 -22.08 5.41 12.02
CA ALA A 28 -22.94 4.32 11.59
C ALA A 28 -22.10 3.10 11.22
N PHE A 29 -21.01 3.31 10.48
CA PHE A 29 -20.05 2.26 10.14
C PHE A 29 -19.44 1.61 11.39
N VAL A 30 -18.99 2.39 12.37
CA VAL A 30 -18.41 1.86 13.62
C VAL A 30 -19.44 1.01 14.37
N LYS A 31 -20.69 1.46 14.45
CA LYS A 31 -21.76 0.76 15.15
C LYS A 31 -22.11 -0.58 14.50
N GLU A 32 -22.14 -0.63 13.17
CA GLU A 32 -22.65 -1.80 12.43
C GLU A 32 -21.57 -2.79 12.02
N GLN A 33 -20.35 -2.32 11.75
CA GLN A 33 -19.33 -3.11 11.05
C GLN A 33 -18.03 -3.29 11.87
N VAL A 34 -17.89 -2.62 13.02
CA VAL A 34 -16.65 -2.67 13.81
C VAL A 34 -16.88 -3.31 15.17
N ASN A 35 -16.09 -4.34 15.50
CA ASN A 35 -15.99 -4.81 16.88
C ASN A 35 -15.18 -3.80 17.70
N VAL A 36 -15.87 -2.83 18.29
CA VAL A 36 -15.28 -1.70 19.02
C VAL A 36 -14.37 -2.18 20.15
N SER A 37 -14.80 -3.19 20.93
CA SER A 37 -13.99 -3.70 22.04
C SER A 37 -12.64 -4.25 21.60
N LEU A 38 -12.60 -4.97 20.47
CA LEU A 38 -11.38 -5.55 19.94
C LEU A 38 -10.53 -4.50 19.21
N TYR A 39 -11.15 -3.63 18.41
CA TYR A 39 -10.44 -2.64 17.60
C TYR A 39 -9.76 -1.57 18.46
N LYS A 40 -10.36 -1.21 19.60
CA LYS A 40 -9.84 -0.17 20.49
C LYS A 40 -8.40 -0.42 20.97
N GLU A 41 -7.97 -1.68 21.09
CA GLU A 41 -6.60 -2.04 21.46
C GLU A 41 -5.57 -1.67 20.37
N TYR A 42 -6.00 -1.66 19.11
CA TYR A 42 -5.13 -1.47 17.94
C TYR A 42 -5.26 -0.09 17.29
N ALA A 43 -6.36 0.61 17.54
CA ALA A 43 -6.60 1.96 17.07
C ALA A 43 -5.39 2.88 17.39
N GLY A 44 -4.88 3.57 16.38
CA GLY A 44 -3.73 4.48 16.52
C GLY A 44 -2.35 3.82 16.52
N ARG A 45 -2.25 2.48 16.53
CA ARG A 45 -0.95 1.79 16.41
C ARG A 45 -0.47 1.78 14.95
N PHE A 46 0.84 1.69 14.73
CA PHE A 46 1.41 1.49 13.41
C PHE A 46 1.48 0.01 13.03
N VAL A 47 1.33 -0.30 11.74
CA VAL A 47 1.50 -1.68 11.23
C VAL A 47 2.94 -2.17 11.38
N LYS A 48 3.91 -1.27 11.17
CA LYS A 48 5.34 -1.52 11.33
C LYS A 48 5.96 -0.46 12.22
N ASN A 49 6.84 -0.87 13.13
CA ASN A 49 7.50 0.02 14.08
C ASN A 49 8.33 1.10 13.36
N ASP A 50 8.85 0.84 12.16
CA ASP A 50 9.59 1.79 11.31
C ASP A 50 8.86 3.11 11.04
N TYR A 51 7.54 3.13 11.19
CA TYR A 51 6.70 4.32 10.99
C TYR A 51 6.42 5.09 12.29
N ASP A 52 6.66 4.49 13.45
CA ASP A 52 6.48 5.13 14.75
C ASP A 52 7.81 5.74 15.22
N PRO A 53 7.90 7.06 15.43
CA PRO A 53 9.13 7.69 15.92
C PRO A 53 9.49 7.28 17.35
N ASN A 54 8.56 6.70 18.12
CA ASN A 54 8.77 6.31 19.51
C ASN A 54 9.17 4.84 19.69
N LEU A 55 9.12 4.04 18.61
CA LEU A 55 9.42 2.62 18.66
C LEU A 55 10.71 2.30 17.89
N THR A 56 11.36 1.23 18.31
CA THR A 56 12.56 0.69 17.72
C THR A 56 12.32 -0.75 17.24
N GLU A 57 13.31 -1.33 16.56
CA GLU A 57 13.26 -2.74 16.14
C GLU A 57 13.25 -3.73 17.30
N LYS A 58 13.65 -3.30 18.51
CA LYS A 58 13.66 -4.15 19.71
C LYS A 58 12.29 -4.23 20.38
N ASP A 59 11.43 -3.26 20.11
CA ASP A 59 10.09 -3.20 20.67
C ASP A 59 9.19 -4.24 20.00
N GLU A 60 8.20 -4.71 20.75
CA GLU A 60 7.25 -5.69 20.24
C GLU A 60 6.46 -5.11 19.06
N THR A 61 6.49 -5.80 17.93
CA THR A 61 5.75 -5.41 16.73
C THR A 61 4.27 -5.80 16.86
N LEU A 62 3.40 -5.08 16.15
CA LEU A 62 1.94 -5.29 16.22
C LEU A 62 1.53 -6.74 15.88
N ASP A 63 2.17 -7.36 14.89
CA ASP A 63 1.90 -8.75 14.49
C ASP A 63 2.22 -9.76 15.61
N ILE A 64 3.26 -9.52 16.42
CA ILE A 64 3.57 -10.34 17.60
C ILE A 64 2.43 -10.23 18.62
N SER A 65 1.96 -9.00 18.90
CA SER A 65 0.88 -8.79 19.86
C SER A 65 -0.43 -9.47 19.43
N ILE A 66 -0.75 -9.42 18.13
CA ILE A 66 -1.91 -10.13 17.55
C ILE A 66 -1.73 -11.66 17.67
N CYS A 67 -0.55 -12.18 17.36
CA CYS A 67 -0.23 -13.59 17.53
C CYS A 67 -0.41 -14.06 18.99
N MET A 68 0.05 -13.27 19.96
CA MET A 68 -0.14 -13.58 21.38
C MET A 68 -1.61 -13.56 21.78
N MET A 69 -2.38 -12.56 21.34
CA MET A 69 -3.83 -12.48 21.57
C MET A 69 -4.55 -13.72 21.02
N LEU A 70 -4.25 -14.12 19.78
CA LEU A 70 -4.85 -15.30 19.16
C LEU A 70 -4.46 -16.59 19.88
N LYS A 71 -3.23 -16.70 20.37
CA LYS A 71 -2.77 -17.85 21.17
C LYS A 71 -3.52 -17.94 22.49
N SER A 72 -3.64 -16.83 23.22
CA SER A 72 -4.37 -16.77 24.49
C SER A 72 -5.85 -17.11 24.32
N ALA A 73 -6.44 -16.77 23.17
CA ALA A 73 -7.81 -17.15 22.81
C ALA A 73 -7.96 -18.59 22.28
N ASN A 74 -6.88 -19.40 22.27
CA ASN A 74 -6.82 -20.74 21.67
C ASN A 74 -7.25 -20.78 20.19
N LYS A 75 -6.96 -19.69 19.45
CA LYS A 75 -7.26 -19.52 18.01
C LYS A 75 -6.03 -19.64 17.12
N ALA A 76 -4.82 -19.77 17.69
CA ALA A 76 -3.59 -19.96 16.95
C ALA A 76 -3.07 -21.41 17.11
N PHE A 77 -3.00 -22.14 16.00
CA PHE A 77 -2.48 -23.51 15.99
C PHE A 77 -0.95 -23.56 16.10
N LYS A 78 -0.26 -22.70 15.34
CA LYS A 78 1.21 -22.63 15.30
C LYS A 78 1.65 -21.18 15.08
N ILE A 79 2.68 -20.76 15.80
CA ILE A 79 3.31 -19.44 15.66
C ILE A 79 4.81 -19.67 15.51
N GLU A 80 5.38 -19.21 14.40
CA GLU A 80 6.80 -19.33 14.11
C GLU A 80 7.29 -18.13 13.29
N LYS A 81 8.58 -17.82 13.41
CA LYS A 81 9.22 -16.76 12.61
C LYS A 81 9.76 -17.36 11.32
N HIS A 82 9.54 -16.67 10.21
CA HIS A 82 10.04 -17.07 8.90
C HIS A 82 10.85 -15.95 8.25
N THR A 83 12.00 -16.32 7.67
CA THR A 83 12.79 -15.40 6.85
C THR A 83 12.32 -15.49 5.41
N HIS A 84 11.96 -14.34 4.84
CA HIS A 84 11.49 -14.23 3.47
C HIS A 84 11.84 -12.86 2.89
N ASN A 85 11.74 -12.74 1.57
CA ASN A 85 11.91 -11.46 0.90
C ASN A 85 10.71 -10.56 1.16
N TYR A 86 10.96 -9.36 1.69
CA TYR A 86 9.94 -8.32 1.88
C TYR A 86 10.34 -7.04 1.13
N PRO A 87 9.40 -6.37 0.44
CA PRO A 87 9.71 -5.15 -0.30
C PRO A 87 10.00 -3.98 0.63
N HIS A 88 11.07 -3.25 0.34
CA HIS A 88 11.47 -2.06 1.08
C HIS A 88 11.61 -0.86 0.13
N CYS A 89 11.37 0.33 0.65
CA CYS A 89 11.51 1.56 -0.11
C CYS A 89 13.00 1.79 -0.42
N TRP A 90 13.38 1.78 -1.69
CA TRP A 90 14.78 1.95 -2.12
C TRP A 90 15.46 3.27 -1.70
N ARG A 91 14.72 4.25 -1.15
CA ARG A 91 15.28 5.52 -0.65
C ARG A 91 15.42 5.60 0.86
N THR A 92 14.52 4.96 1.60
CA THR A 92 14.42 5.11 3.06
C THR A 92 14.61 3.80 3.79
N ASP A 93 14.73 2.70 3.06
CA ASP A 93 14.80 1.31 3.53
C ASP A 93 13.62 0.84 4.39
N LYS A 94 12.64 1.70 4.67
CA LYS A 94 11.39 1.35 5.35
C LYS A 94 10.58 0.28 4.59
N PRO A 95 9.91 -0.66 5.29
CA PRO A 95 9.08 -1.70 4.68
C PRO A 95 7.95 -1.09 3.85
N VAL A 96 7.63 -1.64 2.69
CA VAL A 96 6.51 -1.15 1.86
C VAL A 96 5.21 -1.83 2.28
N LEU A 97 4.18 -1.02 2.54
CA LEU A 97 2.83 -1.48 2.82
C LEU A 97 1.95 -1.36 1.57
N TYR A 98 1.10 -2.36 1.34
CA TYR A 98 0.14 -2.39 0.23
C TYR A 98 -1.26 -2.13 0.75
N TYR A 99 -1.90 -1.07 0.25
CA TYR A 99 -3.30 -0.76 0.50
C TYR A 99 -3.88 0.02 -0.69
N PRO A 100 -5.21 -0.09 -0.92
CA PRO A 100 -5.86 0.63 -2.01
C PRO A 100 -5.84 2.13 -1.74
N LEU A 101 -5.43 2.90 -2.76
CA LEU A 101 -5.41 4.37 -2.75
C LEU A 101 -5.91 4.88 -4.09
N ASP A 102 -6.62 6.00 -4.05
CA ASP A 102 -6.98 6.74 -5.25
C ASP A 102 -5.73 7.32 -5.89
N SER A 103 -5.52 7.02 -7.17
CA SER A 103 -4.30 7.35 -7.87
C SER A 103 -4.55 7.43 -9.36
N TRP A 104 -3.77 8.28 -10.05
CA TRP A 104 -3.84 8.43 -11.49
C TRP A 104 -2.92 7.43 -12.15
N PHE A 105 -3.45 6.71 -13.14
CA PHE A 105 -2.70 5.70 -13.88
C PHE A 105 -2.63 6.05 -15.36
N ILE A 106 -1.50 5.74 -15.97
CA ILE A 106 -1.38 5.67 -17.42
C ILE A 106 -1.70 4.24 -17.81
N ARG A 107 -2.63 4.07 -18.77
CA ARG A 107 -2.97 2.77 -19.37
C ARG A 107 -1.84 2.28 -20.29
N SER A 108 -0.69 1.98 -19.70
CA SER A 108 0.51 1.52 -20.40
C SER A 108 0.30 0.19 -21.10
N THR A 109 -0.63 -0.63 -20.60
CA THR A 109 -1.03 -1.89 -21.20
C THR A 109 -1.56 -1.73 -22.64
N ALA A 110 -2.21 -0.60 -22.97
CA ALA A 110 -2.70 -0.33 -24.32
C ALA A 110 -1.58 -0.20 -25.36
N CYS A 111 -0.36 0.15 -24.94
CA CYS A 111 0.79 0.30 -25.83
C CYS A 111 1.79 -0.88 -25.71
N LYS A 112 1.44 -1.93 -24.96
CA LYS A 112 2.36 -3.04 -24.62
C LYS A 112 2.92 -3.74 -25.86
N GLU A 113 2.06 -4.11 -26.81
CA GLU A 113 2.45 -4.78 -28.04
C GLU A 113 3.39 -3.90 -28.87
N ARG A 114 3.03 -2.63 -29.03
CA ARG A 114 3.85 -1.66 -29.77
C ARG A 114 5.22 -1.45 -29.12
N MET A 115 5.29 -1.39 -27.79
CA MET A 115 6.56 -1.30 -27.07
C MET A 115 7.42 -2.54 -27.27
N ALA A 116 6.82 -3.74 -27.28
CA ALA A 116 7.53 -4.99 -27.53
C ALA A 116 8.06 -5.09 -28.96
N GLU A 117 7.32 -4.61 -29.95
CA GLU A 117 7.79 -4.50 -31.34
C GLU A 117 8.98 -3.56 -31.45
N LEU A 118 8.86 -2.34 -30.92
CA LEU A 118 9.91 -1.33 -30.98
C LEU A 118 11.17 -1.76 -30.22
N ASN A 119 11.02 -2.55 -29.15
CA ASN A 119 12.16 -3.11 -28.43
C ASN A 119 13.08 -3.95 -29.35
N LYS A 120 12.52 -4.62 -30.37
CA LYS A 120 13.29 -5.42 -31.33
C LYS A 120 14.12 -4.56 -32.30
N SER A 121 13.75 -3.30 -32.52
CA SER A 121 14.53 -2.38 -33.38
C SER A 121 15.67 -1.69 -32.63
N ILE A 122 15.75 -1.84 -31.30
CA ILE A 122 16.79 -1.23 -30.47
C ILE A 122 18.04 -2.12 -30.47
N HIS A 123 19.21 -1.51 -30.70
CA HIS A 123 20.49 -2.20 -30.61
C HIS A 123 21.00 -2.26 -29.16
N TRP A 124 20.63 -3.32 -28.44
CA TRP A 124 21.01 -3.51 -27.04
C TRP A 124 22.46 -3.99 -26.87
N LYS A 125 23.14 -3.48 -25.84
CA LYS A 125 24.49 -3.89 -25.45
C LYS A 125 24.54 -4.21 -23.94
N PRO A 126 24.58 -5.49 -23.52
CA PRO A 126 24.50 -6.71 -24.35
C PRO A 126 23.08 -6.96 -24.87
N GLU A 127 22.97 -7.70 -25.98
CA GLU A 127 21.70 -8.02 -26.65
C GLU A 127 20.71 -8.73 -25.71
N SER A 128 21.22 -9.60 -24.83
CA SER A 128 20.43 -10.31 -23.81
C SER A 128 19.68 -9.38 -22.85
N THR A 129 20.04 -8.10 -22.75
CA THR A 129 19.28 -7.11 -21.97
C THR A 129 17.92 -6.83 -22.60
N GLY A 130 17.90 -6.66 -23.93
CA GLY A 130 16.70 -6.33 -24.68
C GLY A 130 15.75 -7.51 -24.81
N THR A 131 16.28 -8.68 -25.19
CA THR A 131 15.49 -9.92 -25.33
C THR A 131 15.17 -10.57 -23.99
N GLY A 132 16.06 -10.43 -23.00
CA GLY A 132 15.91 -11.00 -21.67
C GLY A 132 15.16 -10.07 -20.71
N ARG A 133 15.92 -9.30 -19.91
CA ARG A 133 15.36 -8.56 -18.76
C ARG A 133 14.28 -7.55 -19.16
N PHE A 134 14.53 -6.75 -20.18
CA PHE A 134 13.60 -5.71 -20.62
C PHE A 134 12.43 -6.31 -21.40
N GLY A 135 12.67 -7.28 -22.28
CA GLY A 135 11.62 -8.01 -23.00
C GLY A 135 10.63 -8.69 -22.05
N LYS A 136 11.11 -9.46 -21.07
CA LYS A 136 10.26 -10.10 -20.05
C LYS A 136 9.51 -9.10 -19.17
N TRP A 137 10.10 -7.93 -18.93
CA TRP A 137 9.42 -6.85 -18.22
C TRP A 137 8.26 -6.28 -19.04
N LEU A 138 8.45 -6.04 -20.34
CA LEU A 138 7.38 -5.62 -21.25
C LEU A 138 6.27 -6.66 -21.36
N GLU A 139 6.60 -7.96 -21.36
CA GLU A 139 5.62 -9.06 -21.37
C GLU A 139 4.71 -9.06 -20.14
N ASN A 140 5.17 -8.55 -19.00
CA ASN A 140 4.43 -8.48 -17.75
C ASN A 140 4.07 -7.04 -17.34
N LEU A 141 4.04 -6.14 -18.32
CA LEU A 141 3.75 -4.73 -18.09
C LEU A 141 2.34 -4.54 -17.50
N ASN A 142 2.28 -3.80 -16.40
CA ASN A 142 1.05 -3.33 -15.77
C ASN A 142 0.89 -1.82 -16.01
N ASP A 143 -0.33 -1.31 -15.78
CA ASP A 143 -0.59 0.12 -15.86
C ASP A 143 0.24 0.90 -14.84
N TRP A 144 0.80 2.01 -15.31
CA TRP A 144 1.77 2.75 -14.54
C TRP A 144 1.07 3.77 -13.66
N ASN A 145 1.21 3.61 -12.35
CA ASN A 145 0.81 4.63 -11.39
C ASN A 145 1.64 5.91 -11.61
N LEU A 146 0.99 6.99 -12.02
CA LEU A 146 1.57 8.31 -12.28
C LEU A 146 1.53 9.23 -11.04
N SER A 147 0.42 9.27 -10.29
CA SER A 147 0.28 10.24 -9.21
C SER A 147 1.14 9.91 -7.99
N ARG A 148 1.66 10.95 -7.32
CA ARG A 148 2.45 10.81 -6.09
C ARG A 148 2.03 11.88 -5.11
N SER A 149 1.75 11.48 -3.87
CA SER A 149 1.49 12.41 -2.76
C SER A 149 2.81 12.98 -2.23
N ARG A 150 3.33 14.00 -2.92
CA ARG A 150 4.62 14.67 -2.63
C ARG A 150 4.51 16.16 -2.88
N TYR A 151 5.29 16.93 -2.12
CA TYR A 151 5.41 18.38 -2.28
C TYR A 151 6.32 18.77 -3.46
N TRP A 152 7.35 17.97 -3.75
CA TRP A 152 8.30 18.23 -4.84
C TRP A 152 7.98 17.41 -6.09
N GLY A 153 7.70 18.09 -7.19
CA GLY A 153 7.42 17.49 -8.50
C GLY A 153 6.58 18.41 -9.39
N THR A 154 6.29 17.97 -10.61
CA THR A 154 5.36 18.66 -11.50
C THR A 154 3.92 18.31 -11.09
N PRO A 155 3.05 19.29 -10.79
CA PRO A 155 1.66 19.02 -10.45
C PRO A 155 0.93 18.44 -11.66
N LEU A 156 0.00 17.51 -11.41
CA LEU A 156 -0.88 17.01 -12.46
C LEU A 156 -1.91 18.10 -12.81
N PRO A 157 -2.06 18.48 -14.10
CA PRO A 157 -3.00 19.51 -14.52
C PRO A 157 -4.42 18.95 -14.61
N ILE A 158 -4.98 18.58 -13.46
CA ILE A 158 -6.31 17.98 -13.32
C ILE A 158 -7.10 18.83 -12.33
N TRP A 159 -8.34 19.19 -12.69
CA TRP A 159 -9.23 20.00 -11.87
C TRP A 159 -10.49 19.19 -11.60
N ARG A 160 -10.81 19.02 -10.31
CA ARG A 160 -11.97 18.25 -9.86
C ARG A 160 -12.99 19.18 -9.21
N THR A 161 -14.28 18.93 -9.44
CA THR A 161 -15.38 19.64 -8.76
C THR A 161 -15.43 19.27 -7.27
N GLU A 162 -15.99 20.13 -6.42
CA GLU A 162 -16.07 19.87 -4.97
C GLU A 162 -16.88 18.61 -4.63
N ASP A 163 -17.90 18.30 -5.42
CA ASP A 163 -18.74 17.11 -5.29
C ASP A 163 -18.10 15.85 -5.88
N THR A 164 -16.89 15.95 -6.44
CA THR A 164 -16.13 14.87 -7.05
C THR A 164 -16.83 14.17 -8.23
N GLY A 165 -17.88 14.79 -8.79
CA GLY A 165 -18.63 14.25 -9.91
C GLY A 165 -17.92 14.38 -11.27
N GLU A 166 -17.03 15.37 -11.42
CA GLU A 166 -16.27 15.63 -12.64
C GLU A 166 -14.78 15.86 -12.34
N GLU A 167 -13.91 15.37 -13.24
CA GLU A 167 -12.44 15.37 -13.14
C GLU A 167 -11.75 15.71 -14.46
#